data_AF-A0A3D3LVM4-F1
#
_entry.id   AF-A0A3D3LVM4-F1
#
_cell.length_a   1.000
_cell.length_b   1.000
_cell.length_c   1.000
_cell.angle_alpha   90.00
_cell.angle_beta   90.00
_cell.angle_gamma   90.00
#
_symmetry.space_group_name_H-M   'P 1'
#
loop_
_entity.id
_entity.type
_entity.pdbx_description
1 polymer ?
#
loop_
_entity_poly.entity_id
_entity_poly.type
_entity_poly.pdbx_seq_one_letter_code
_entity_poly.pdbx_strand_id
1 'polypeptide(L)'
;MTKDWLTKKITIEKALEDSKIKNANGEYEPDENLKTLISKMEEGDELWEYSSPLHSWKNLVGRGGYAIVRNGEVIKYYNNVMS
;
A
#
# COMPACT_ATOMS: atom_id res chain seq x y z
N MET A 1 6.14 -19.51 -3.64
CA MET A 1 6.59 -18.25 -4.27
C MET A 1 7.10 -17.36 -3.16
N THR A 2 8.33 -16.87 -3.27
CA THR A 2 8.91 -15.97 -2.27
C THR A 2 8.19 -14.62 -2.33
N LYS A 3 7.85 -14.06 -1.17
CA LYS A 3 7.10 -12.79 -1.03
C LYS A 3 8.04 -11.58 -1.16
N ASP A 4 9.02 -11.67 -2.05
CA ASP A 4 10.15 -10.71 -2.18
C ASP A 4 9.70 -9.32 -2.66
N TRP A 5 8.41 -9.18 -2.98
CA TRP A 5 7.76 -7.95 -3.40
C TRP A 5 7.10 -7.18 -2.23
N LEU A 6 6.91 -7.82 -1.07
CA LEU A 6 6.62 -7.12 0.19
C LEU A 6 7.92 -6.51 0.70
N THR A 7 8.00 -5.19 0.74
CA THR A 7 9.26 -4.49 1.02
C THR A 7 9.42 -4.20 2.49
N LYS A 8 8.34 -3.77 3.16
CA LYS A 8 8.42 -3.20 4.50
C LYS A 8 7.08 -3.32 5.23
N LYS A 9 7.10 -3.82 6.47
CA LYS A 9 5.96 -3.70 7.39
C LYS A 9 5.83 -2.26 7.85
N ILE A 10 4.62 -1.72 7.82
CA ILE A 10 4.33 -0.31 8.13
C ILE A 10 3.15 -0.20 9.10
N THR A 11 3.11 0.87 9.89
CA THR A 11 1.95 1.16 10.75
C THR A 11 0.87 1.89 9.96
N ILE A 12 -0.37 1.81 10.44
CA ILE A 12 -1.51 2.50 9.84
C ILE A 12 -1.26 4.01 9.77
N GLU A 13 -0.73 4.60 10.86
CA GLU A 13 -0.49 6.04 10.96
C GLU A 13 0.53 6.49 9.90
N LYS A 14 1.62 5.74 9.75
CA LYS A 14 2.67 6.08 8.78
C LYS A 14 2.19 5.89 7.35
N ALA A 15 1.43 4.83 7.07
CA ALA A 15 0.85 4.59 5.75
C ALA A 15 -0.14 5.69 5.36
N LEU A 16 -0.98 6.14 6.29
CA LEU A 16 -1.91 7.25 6.06
C LEU A 16 -1.16 8.56 5.78
N GLU A 17 -0.10 8.85 6.54
CA GLU A 17 0.75 10.02 6.30
C GLU A 17 1.39 9.99 4.91
N ASP A 18 1.98 8.86 4.53
CA ASP A 18 2.70 8.71 3.25
C ASP A 18 1.76 8.64 2.04
N SER A 19 0.48 8.34 2.27
CA SER A 19 -0.55 8.30 1.22
C SER A 19 -1.21 9.64 0.95
N LYS A 20 -0.83 10.71 1.65
CA LYS A 20 -1.50 12.00 1.50
C LYS A 20 -1.36 12.55 0.09
N ILE A 21 -2.48 12.77 -0.56
CA ILE A 21 -2.58 13.40 -1.87
C ILE A 21 -3.34 14.71 -1.76
N LYS A 22 -3.00 15.66 -2.64
CA LYS A 22 -3.68 16.95 -2.68
C LYS A 22 -5.10 16.77 -3.24
N ASN A 23 -6.11 17.05 -2.44
CA ASN A 23 -7.52 17.00 -2.83
C ASN A 23 -7.92 18.23 -3.68
N ALA A 24 -9.17 18.26 -4.15
CA ALA A 24 -9.71 19.36 -4.96
C ALA A 24 -9.71 20.72 -4.24
N ASN A 25 -9.75 20.71 -2.90
CA ASN A 25 -9.70 21.91 -2.06
C ASN A 25 -8.26 22.39 -1.82
N GLY A 26 -7.27 21.64 -2.30
CA GLY A 26 -5.86 21.94 -2.14
C GLY A 26 -5.23 21.46 -0.84
N GLU A 27 -5.96 20.68 -0.05
CA GLU A 27 -5.50 20.09 1.22
C GLU A 27 -4.91 18.71 0.99
N TYR A 28 -3.96 18.30 1.85
CA TYR A 28 -3.34 16.99 1.77
C TYR A 28 -4.10 16.00 2.66
N GLU A 29 -4.81 15.07 2.03
CA GLU A 29 -5.59 14.05 2.74
C GLU A 29 -5.12 12.64 2.35
N PRO A 30 -5.13 11.68 3.31
CA PRO A 30 -4.76 10.30 3.00
C PRO A 30 -5.65 9.71 1.92
N ASP A 31 -5.07 8.87 1.08
CA ASP A 31 -5.76 8.20 -0.01
C ASP A 31 -6.99 7.41 0.48
N GLU A 32 -8.17 7.70 -0.09
CA GLU A 32 -9.43 7.05 0.27
C GLU A 32 -9.43 5.54 0.03
N ASN A 33 -8.67 5.07 -0.98
CA ASN A 33 -8.53 3.64 -1.23
C ASN A 33 -7.68 2.97 -0.14
N LEU A 34 -6.67 3.67 0.40
CA LEU A 34 -5.90 3.18 1.53
C LEU A 34 -6.78 3.14 2.80
N LYS A 35 -7.57 4.18 3.07
CA LYS A 35 -8.55 4.17 4.17
C LYS A 35 -9.53 2.99 4.04
N THR A 36 -10.02 2.75 2.83
CA THR A 36 -10.91 1.62 2.50
C THR A 36 -10.23 0.26 2.61
N LEU A 37 -8.92 0.18 2.40
CA LEU A 37 -8.14 -1.03 2.65
C LEU A 37 -8.03 -1.26 4.17
N ILE A 38 -7.58 -0.26 4.92
CA ILE A 38 -7.39 -0.33 6.38
C ILE A 38 -8.69 -0.69 7.10
N SER A 39 -9.84 -0.18 6.66
CA SER A 39 -11.14 -0.50 7.27
C SER A 39 -11.54 -1.97 7.15
N LYS A 40 -10.83 -2.76 6.34
CA LYS A 40 -11.04 -4.21 6.17
C LYS A 40 -10.04 -5.05 6.97
N MET A 41 -9.14 -4.42 7.73
CA MET A 41 -8.21 -5.14 8.61
C MET A 41 -8.95 -5.73 9.80
N GLU A 42 -8.52 -6.93 10.20
CA GLU A 42 -8.95 -7.62 11.40
C GLU A 42 -7.81 -7.70 12.43
N GLU A 43 -8.12 -8.10 13.65
CA GLU A 43 -7.11 -8.33 14.68
C GLU A 43 -6.09 -9.38 14.22
N GLY A 44 -4.80 -9.05 14.38
CA GLY A 44 -3.69 -9.89 13.91
C GLY A 44 -3.24 -9.63 12.46
N ASP A 45 -3.94 -8.77 11.72
CA ASP A 45 -3.49 -8.35 10.39
C ASP A 45 -2.28 -7.41 10.45
N GLU A 46 -1.42 -7.53 9.46
CA GLU A 46 -0.28 -6.67 9.25
C GLU A 46 -0.48 -5.83 7.99
N LEU A 47 -0.07 -4.56 8.03
CA LEU A 47 0.00 -3.71 6.85
C LEU A 47 1.43 -3.69 6.32
N TRP A 48 1.57 -3.89 5.01
CA TRP A 48 2.86 -3.92 4.34
C TRP A 48 2.86 -2.99 3.12
N GLU A 49 3.97 -2.32 2.89
CA GLU A 49 4.30 -1.75 1.59
C GLU A 49 4.71 -2.88 0.63
N TYR A 50 4.36 -2.68 -0.63
CA TYR A 50 4.89 -3.49 -1.70
C TYR A 50 5.36 -2.66 -2.88
N SER A 51 6.33 -3.19 -3.59
CA SER A 51 6.79 -2.62 -4.85
C SER A 51 7.17 -3.74 -5.80
N SER A 52 6.80 -3.55 -7.07
CA SER A 52 7.26 -4.43 -8.14
C SER A 52 8.78 -4.36 -8.24
N PRO A 53 9.44 -5.44 -8.70
CA PRO A 53 10.87 -5.44 -8.93
C PRO A 53 11.31 -4.28 -9.83
N LEU A 54 12.55 -3.82 -9.65
CA LEU A 54 13.13 -2.70 -10.42
C LEU A 54 12.98 -2.87 -11.94
N HIS A 55 13.06 -4.10 -12.44
CA HIS A 55 12.88 -4.38 -13.88
C HIS A 55 11.48 -4.02 -14.40
N SER A 56 10.42 -4.23 -13.61
CA SER A 56 9.05 -3.83 -14.00
C SER A 56 8.92 -2.32 -14.11
N TRP A 57 9.55 -1.57 -13.20
CA TRP A 57 9.61 -0.11 -13.26
C TRP A 57 10.37 0.39 -14.50
N LYS A 58 11.48 -0.26 -14.87
CA LYS A 58 12.26 0.08 -16.09
C LYS A 58 11.44 -0.06 -17.38
N ASN A 59 10.42 -0.92 -17.38
CA ASN A 59 9.53 -1.13 -18.52
C ASN A 59 8.20 -0.36 -18.37
N LEU A 60 8.09 0.60 -17.44
CA LEU A 60 6.88 1.39 -17.16
C LEU A 60 5.65 0.56 -16.76
N VAL A 61 5.87 -0.66 -16.24
CA VAL A 61 4.81 -1.57 -15.76
C VAL A 61 4.94 -1.85 -14.27
N GLY A 62 5.70 -1.03 -13.55
CA GLY A 62 5.85 -1.12 -12.11
C GLY A 62 4.56 -0.76 -11.37
N ARG A 63 4.29 -1.48 -10.30
CA ARG A 63 3.18 -1.23 -9.37
C ARG A 63 3.72 -1.23 -7.96
N GLY A 64 3.23 -0.31 -7.13
CA GLY A 64 3.52 -0.29 -5.71
C GLY A 64 2.29 0.13 -4.93
N GLY A 65 2.31 -0.06 -3.62
CA GLY A 65 1.20 0.32 -2.77
C GLY A 65 1.21 -0.44 -1.45
N TYR A 66 0.02 -0.75 -0.94
CA TYR A 66 -0.14 -1.34 0.39
C TYR A 66 -0.91 -2.65 0.33
N ALA A 67 -0.54 -3.62 1.18
CA ALA A 67 -1.16 -4.93 1.27
C ALA A 67 -1.45 -5.32 2.72
N ILE A 68 -2.59 -5.97 2.94
CA ILE A 68 -2.94 -6.61 4.21
C ILE A 68 -2.42 -8.05 4.17
N VAL A 69 -1.66 -8.40 5.20
CA VAL A 69 -1.10 -9.74 5.39
C VAL A 69 -1.68 -10.37 6.65
N ARG A 70 -2.30 -11.55 6.51
CA ARG A 70 -2.88 -12.33 7.61
C ARG A 70 -2.27 -13.72 7.62
N ASN A 71 -1.71 -14.15 8.75
CA ASN A 71 -1.04 -15.45 8.86
C ASN A 71 0.03 -15.65 7.76
N GLY A 72 0.70 -14.56 7.38
CA GLY A 72 1.66 -14.52 6.29
C GLY A 72 1.06 -14.42 4.89
N GLU A 73 -0.24 -14.62 4.67
CA GLU A 73 -0.85 -14.56 3.34
C GLU A 73 -1.39 -13.16 3.01
N VAL A 74 -1.24 -12.74 1.76
CA VAL A 74 -1.78 -11.45 1.31
C VAL A 74 -3.27 -11.64 1.03
N ILE A 75 -4.11 -10.93 1.79
CA ILE A 75 -5.56 -11.06 1.69
C ILE A 75 -6.16 -10.00 0.77
N LYS A 76 -5.62 -8.77 0.81
CA LYS A 76 -6.05 -7.64 -0.02
C LYS A 76 -4.86 -6.71 -0.29
N TYR A 77 -4.90 -5.99 -1.41
CA TYR A 77 -3.92 -4.97 -1.75
C TYR A 77 -4.57 -3.78 -2.48
N TYR A 78 -3.91 -2.64 -2.36
CA TYR A 78 -4.23 -1.39 -3.05
C TYR A 78 -2.99 -0.91 -3.80
N ASN A 79 -3.12 -0.65 -5.11
CA ASN A 79 -2.05 -0.02 -5.88
C ASN A 79 -2.11 1.49 -5.66
N ASN A 80 -1.05 2.06 -5.11
CA ASN A 80 -0.89 3.50 -5.17
C ASN A 80 -0.59 3.89 -6.62
N VAL A 81 -1.41 4.77 -7.19
CA VAL A 81 -1.07 5.42 -8.46
C VAL A 81 -0.01 6.45 -8.13
N MET A 82 1.26 6.07 -8.22
CA MET A 82 2.35 7.06 -8.24
C MET A 82 2.20 7.86 -9.54
N SER A 83 1.55 9.02 -9.46
CA SER A 83 1.49 10.03 -10.53
C SER A 83 2.72 10.91 -10.52
#